data_AF-A0A2E5TNK1-F1
#
_entry.id   AF-A0A2E5TNK1-F1
#
_cell.length_a   1.000
_cell.length_b   1.000
_cell.length_c   1.000
_cell.angle_alpha   90.00
_cell.angle_beta   90.00
_cell.angle_gamma   90.00
#
_symmetry.space_group_name_H-M   'P 1'
#
loop_
_entity.id
_entity.type
_entity.pdbx_description
1 polymer ?
#
loop_
_entity_poly.entity_id
_entity_poly.type
_entity_poly.pdbx_seq_one_letter_code
_entity_poly.pdbx_strand_id
1 'polypeptide(L)'
;MTILYLKAIHVIVMVSWFSGIFFLGRMLIYQKEAIQKNSPDNIELTKSGAKRVWYIITLPSMILTFGFGTALGIKIGAFKEGWMHMKFMLVILFIMYNFYINKLRIKLANNQPTPKGWQLRLINEVPFFFLVAIIFTVYMKNLFSGIWALLVVLLFAISITLAITISKKLNKPK
;
A
#
# COMPACT_ATOMS: atom_id res chain seq x y z
N MET A 1 2.67 10.72 29.54
CA MET A 1 2.29 9.29 29.42
C MET A 1 1.31 9.04 28.27
N THR A 2 0.09 9.59 28.27
CA THR A 2 -1.00 9.23 27.31
C THR A 2 -0.69 9.48 25.82
N ILE A 3 0.03 10.54 25.48
CA ILE A 3 0.36 10.87 24.07
C ILE A 3 1.33 9.84 23.46
N LEU A 4 2.29 9.35 24.23
CA LEU A 4 3.27 8.36 23.74
C LEU A 4 2.59 7.02 23.42
N TYR A 5 1.71 6.55 24.30
CA TYR A 5 0.91 5.36 24.05
C TYR A 5 0.00 5.52 22.82
N LEU A 6 -0.68 6.67 22.71
CA LEU A 6 -1.54 6.95 21.56
C LEU A 6 -0.75 6.99 20.25
N LYS A 7 0.45 7.59 20.26
CA LYS A 7 1.37 7.62 19.12
C LYS A 7 1.84 6.22 18.75
N ALA A 8 2.23 5.40 19.75
CA ALA A 8 2.66 4.03 19.52
C ALA A 8 1.53 3.18 18.90
N ILE A 9 0.32 3.22 19.48
CA ILE A 9 -0.85 2.49 18.96
C ILE A 9 -1.16 2.95 17.54
N HIS A 10 -1.19 4.27 17.27
CA HIS A 10 -1.41 4.80 15.93
C HIS A 10 -0.42 4.25 14.91
N VAL A 11 0.88 4.21 15.26
CA VAL A 11 1.93 3.67 14.38
C VAL A 11 1.74 2.17 14.16
N ILE A 12 1.42 1.40 15.21
CA ILE A 12 1.19 -0.05 15.10
C ILE A 12 0.03 -0.35 14.13
N VAL A 13 -1.12 0.31 14.31
CA VAL A 13 -2.28 0.09 13.42
C VAL A 13 -2.03 0.61 12.01
N MET A 14 -1.25 1.69 11.86
CA MET A 14 -0.84 2.21 10.56
C MET A 14 0.05 1.20 9.82
N VAL A 15 1.05 0.62 10.50
CA VAL A 15 1.91 -0.41 9.91
C VAL A 15 1.10 -1.64 9.49
N SER A 16 0.17 -2.10 10.34
CA SER A 16 -0.76 -3.19 10.01
C SER A 16 -1.63 -2.89 8.79
N TRP A 17 -2.08 -1.64 8.64
CA TRP A 17 -2.84 -1.21 7.47
C TRP A 17 -2.00 -1.28 6.19
N PHE A 18 -0.80 -0.72 6.19
CA PHE A 18 0.11 -0.78 5.04
C PHE A 18 0.53 -2.22 4.70
N SER A 19 0.85 -3.04 5.70
CA SER A 19 1.20 -4.45 5.47
C SER A 19 0.05 -5.20 4.82
N GLY A 20 -1.20 -5.00 5.28
CA GLY A 20 -2.38 -5.59 4.67
C GLY A 20 -2.51 -5.25 3.18
N ILE A 21 -2.22 -4.00 2.79
CA ILE A 21 -2.25 -3.59 1.39
C ILE A 21 -1.12 -4.19 0.55
N PHE A 22 0.11 -4.26 1.09
CA PHE A 22 1.22 -4.93 0.40
C PHE A 22 0.90 -6.41 0.15
N PHE A 23 0.36 -7.11 1.17
CA PHE A 23 -0.07 -8.50 1.02
C PHE A 23 -1.20 -8.63 0.00
N LEU A 24 -2.16 -7.72 0.01
CA LEU A 24 -3.29 -7.76 -0.91
C LEU A 24 -2.83 -7.61 -2.36
N GLY A 25 -1.99 -6.61 -2.66
CA GLY A 25 -1.44 -6.42 -4.00
C GLY A 25 -0.69 -7.67 -4.50
N ARG A 26 0.11 -8.28 -3.62
CA ARG A 26 0.84 -9.51 -3.94
C ARG A 26 -0.09 -10.70 -4.21
N MET A 27 -1.14 -10.87 -3.41
CA MET A 27 -2.14 -11.92 -3.60
C MET A 27 -2.84 -11.79 -4.96
N LEU A 28 -3.13 -10.57 -5.44
CA LEU A 28 -3.74 -10.37 -6.75
C LEU A 28 -2.82 -10.80 -7.91
N ILE A 29 -1.51 -10.57 -7.78
CA ILE A 29 -0.52 -11.03 -8.77
C ILE A 29 -0.51 -12.56 -8.81
N TYR A 30 -0.43 -13.21 -7.65
CA TYR A 30 -0.44 -14.67 -7.56
C TYR A 30 -1.75 -15.29 -8.04
N GLN A 31 -2.89 -14.68 -7.73
CA GLN A 31 -4.17 -15.12 -8.26
C GLN A 31 -4.19 -15.05 -9.79
N LYS A 32 -3.66 -13.97 -10.38
CA LYS A 32 -3.58 -13.85 -11.83
C LYS A 32 -2.64 -14.88 -12.47
N GLU A 33 -1.50 -15.14 -11.86
CA GLU A 33 -0.56 -16.18 -12.31
C GLU A 33 -1.18 -17.58 -12.19
N ALA A 34 -1.96 -17.85 -11.14
CA ALA A 34 -2.69 -19.11 -10.97
C ALA A 34 -3.80 -19.30 -12.03
N ILE A 35 -4.53 -18.23 -12.37
CA ILE A 35 -5.51 -18.23 -13.48
C ILE A 35 -4.82 -18.57 -14.80
N GLN A 36 -3.66 -17.97 -15.09
CA GLN A 36 -2.91 -18.25 -16.32
C GLN A 36 -2.40 -19.70 -16.41
N LYS A 37 -2.11 -20.32 -15.27
CA LYS A 37 -1.64 -21.71 -15.17
C LYS A 37 -2.78 -22.73 -15.01
N ASN A 38 -4.05 -22.31 -15.06
CA ASN A 38 -5.22 -23.16 -14.82
C ASN A 38 -5.09 -24.00 -13.52
N SER A 39 -4.66 -23.38 -12.43
CA SER A 39 -4.43 -24.07 -11.15
C SER A 39 -5.57 -23.78 -10.15
N PRO A 40 -6.66 -24.58 -10.12
CA PRO A 40 -7.87 -24.26 -9.36
C PRO A 40 -7.62 -24.05 -7.85
N ASP A 41 -6.84 -24.91 -7.22
CA ASP A 41 -6.53 -24.81 -5.78
C ASP A 41 -5.84 -23.49 -5.42
N ASN A 42 -4.90 -23.06 -6.26
CA ASN A 42 -4.18 -21.80 -6.09
C ASN A 42 -5.08 -20.58 -6.34
N ILE A 43 -6.06 -20.69 -7.25
CA ILE A 43 -7.04 -19.63 -7.50
C ILE A 43 -7.92 -19.44 -6.26
N GLU A 44 -8.42 -20.53 -5.67
CA GLU A 44 -9.27 -20.46 -4.47
C GLU A 44 -8.49 -19.96 -3.25
N LEU A 45 -7.26 -20.46 -3.05
CA LEU A 45 -6.39 -20.04 -1.95
C LEU A 45 -6.09 -18.53 -2.00
N THR A 46 -5.69 -18.03 -3.18
CA THR A 46 -5.37 -16.61 -3.35
C THR A 46 -6.61 -15.71 -3.27
N LYS A 47 -7.75 -16.16 -3.81
CA LYS A 47 -9.05 -15.45 -3.70
C LYS A 47 -9.53 -15.34 -2.26
N SER A 48 -9.51 -16.45 -1.52
CA SER A 48 -9.93 -16.49 -0.12
C SER A 48 -8.96 -15.73 0.79
N GLY A 49 -7.65 -15.89 0.56
CA GLY A 49 -6.59 -15.14 1.24
C GLY A 49 -6.74 -13.64 1.05
N ALA A 50 -6.91 -13.16 -0.18
CA ALA A 50 -7.14 -11.74 -0.47
C ALA A 50 -8.40 -11.19 0.22
N LYS A 51 -9.48 -11.98 0.28
CA LYS A 51 -10.71 -11.61 1.01
C LYS A 51 -10.43 -11.46 2.51
N ARG A 52 -9.74 -12.43 3.12
CA ARG A 52 -9.39 -12.40 4.55
C ARG A 52 -8.49 -11.22 4.89
N VAL A 53 -7.43 -10.98 4.11
CA VAL A 53 -6.54 -9.82 4.32
C VAL A 53 -7.32 -8.51 4.30
N TRP A 54 -8.23 -8.32 3.33
CA TRP A 54 -9.03 -7.10 3.25
C TRP A 54 -9.92 -6.89 4.48
N TYR A 55 -10.75 -7.88 4.85
CA TYR A 55 -11.77 -7.71 5.89
C TYR A 55 -11.22 -7.87 7.32
N ILE A 56 -10.17 -8.67 7.52
CA ILE A 56 -9.64 -8.97 8.85
C ILE A 56 -8.47 -8.04 9.21
N ILE A 57 -7.67 -7.61 8.22
CA ILE A 57 -6.46 -6.82 8.48
C ILE A 57 -6.63 -5.39 7.96
N THR A 58 -6.81 -5.21 6.65
CA THR A 58 -6.72 -3.90 6.00
C THR A 58 -7.82 -2.94 6.46
N LEU A 59 -9.09 -3.34 6.33
CA LEU A 59 -10.23 -2.49 6.64
C LEU A 59 -10.29 -2.07 8.13
N PRO A 60 -10.17 -2.99 9.11
CA PRO A 60 -10.18 -2.59 10.52
C PRO A 60 -8.96 -1.74 10.89
N SER A 61 -7.77 -2.09 10.38
CA SER A 61 -6.56 -1.30 10.64
C SER A 61 -6.66 0.11 10.06
N MET A 62 -7.28 0.28 8.89
CA MET A 62 -7.56 1.59 8.29
C MET A 62 -8.46 2.44 9.18
N ILE A 63 -9.58 1.88 9.65
CA ILE A 63 -10.54 2.57 10.53
C ILE A 63 -9.85 2.97 11.85
N LEU A 64 -9.11 2.05 12.46
CA LEU A 64 -8.35 2.31 13.70
C LEU A 64 -7.27 3.38 13.49
N THR A 65 -6.55 3.33 12.37
CA THR A 65 -5.52 4.32 12.05
C THR A 65 -6.11 5.72 11.96
N PHE A 66 -7.28 5.86 11.34
CA PHE A 66 -7.98 7.15 11.25
C PHE A 66 -8.47 7.63 12.63
N GLY A 67 -9.06 6.73 13.42
CA GLY A 67 -9.51 7.05 14.78
C GLY A 67 -8.38 7.52 15.69
N PHE A 68 -7.32 6.72 15.82
CA PHE A 68 -6.16 7.08 16.64
C PHE A 68 -5.38 8.27 16.07
N GLY A 69 -5.28 8.40 14.75
CA GLY A 69 -4.65 9.54 14.09
C GLY A 69 -5.37 10.85 14.35
N THR A 70 -6.71 10.83 14.32
CA THR A 70 -7.55 11.99 14.62
C THR A 70 -7.43 12.37 16.10
N ALA A 71 -7.56 11.40 17.00
CA ALA A 71 -7.39 11.63 18.43
C ALA A 71 -6.01 12.22 18.77
N LEU A 72 -4.95 11.73 18.13
CA LEU A 72 -3.59 12.25 18.30
C LEU A 72 -3.48 13.69 17.77
N GLY A 73 -4.02 13.97 16.59
CA GLY A 73 -4.03 15.31 15.99
C GLY A 73 -4.72 16.35 16.87
N ILE A 74 -5.83 15.98 17.53
CA ILE A 74 -6.55 16.86 18.46
C ILE A 74 -5.67 17.13 19.69
N LYS A 75 -5.09 16.08 20.28
CA LYS A 75 -4.27 16.17 21.50
C LYS A 75 -3.03 17.04 21.35
N ILE A 76 -2.42 17.08 20.16
CA ILE A 76 -1.20 17.87 19.90
C ILE A 76 -1.48 19.19 19.19
N GLY A 77 -2.74 19.52 18.87
CA GLY A 77 -3.11 20.74 18.16
C GLY A 77 -2.65 20.81 16.69
N ALA A 78 -2.32 19.66 16.07
CA ALA A 78 -1.68 19.60 14.75
C ALA A 78 -2.60 20.03 13.59
N PHE A 79 -3.92 20.11 13.78
CA PHE A 79 -4.85 20.48 12.69
C PHE A 79 -4.67 21.90 12.15
N LYS A 80 -3.94 22.76 12.87
CA LYS A 80 -3.58 24.11 12.41
C LYS A 80 -2.24 24.14 11.65
N GLU A 81 -1.49 23.04 11.64
CA GLU A 81 -0.16 22.97 11.02
C GLU A 81 -0.25 22.53 9.54
N GLY A 82 0.50 23.21 8.66
CA GLY A 82 0.48 22.95 7.21
C GLY A 82 0.79 21.49 6.82
N TRP A 83 1.72 20.84 7.53
CA TRP A 83 2.07 19.44 7.27
C TRP A 83 0.90 18.47 7.53
N MET A 84 -0.03 18.82 8.41
CA MET A 84 -1.19 17.98 8.73
C MET A 84 -2.18 17.98 7.56
N HIS A 85 -2.41 19.13 6.90
CA HIS A 85 -3.23 19.20 5.69
C HIS A 85 -2.63 18.36 4.56
N MET A 86 -1.31 18.43 4.36
CA MET A 86 -0.60 17.61 3.37
C MET A 86 -0.74 16.11 3.69
N LYS A 87 -0.50 15.72 4.95
CA LYS A 87 -0.67 14.33 5.39
C LYS A 87 -2.09 13.84 5.13
N PHE A 88 -3.09 14.66 5.45
CA PHE A 88 -4.49 14.31 5.27
C PHE A 88 -4.84 14.08 3.79
N MET A 89 -4.34 14.95 2.90
CA MET A 89 -4.48 14.77 1.45
C MET A 89 -3.86 13.46 0.97
N LEU A 90 -2.64 13.14 1.41
CA LEU A 90 -1.96 11.88 1.08
C LEU A 90 -2.74 10.65 1.59
N VAL A 91 -3.29 10.73 2.81
CA VAL A 91 -4.10 9.65 3.40
C VAL A 91 -5.40 9.45 2.62
N ILE A 92 -6.09 10.52 2.20
CA ILE A 92 -7.29 10.42 1.35
C ILE A 92 -6.96 9.71 0.03
N LEU A 93 -5.90 10.14 -0.65
CA LEU A 93 -5.45 9.52 -1.89
C LEU A 93 -5.09 8.04 -1.68
N PHE A 94 -4.45 7.72 -0.56
CA PHE A 94 -4.14 6.35 -0.21
C PHE A 94 -5.40 5.52 0.04
N ILE A 95 -6.42 6.07 0.71
CA ILE A 95 -7.72 5.40 0.90
C ILE A 95 -8.39 5.13 -0.45
N MET A 96 -8.40 6.09 -1.37
CA MET A 96 -8.93 5.87 -2.73
C MET A 96 -8.20 4.72 -3.43
N TYR A 97 -6.88 4.65 -3.29
CA TYR A 97 -6.07 3.54 -3.78
C TYR A 97 -6.45 2.19 -3.12
N ASN A 98 -6.68 2.16 -1.81
CA ASN A 98 -7.11 0.95 -1.09
C ASN A 98 -8.41 0.38 -1.68
N PHE A 99 -9.40 1.24 -1.90
CA PHE A 99 -10.66 0.84 -2.52
C PHE A 99 -10.48 0.41 -3.98
N TYR A 100 -9.57 1.03 -4.73
CA TYR A 100 -9.21 0.58 -6.06
C TYR A 100 -8.64 -0.84 -6.06
N ILE A 101 -7.74 -1.18 -5.12
CA ILE A 101 -7.20 -2.54 -4.96
C ILE A 101 -8.31 -3.52 -4.58
N ASN A 102 -9.21 -3.16 -3.67
CA ASN A 102 -10.35 -4.02 -3.34
C ASN A 102 -11.29 -4.23 -4.54
N LYS A 103 -11.49 -3.21 -5.37
CA LYS A 103 -12.23 -3.33 -6.64
C LYS A 103 -11.53 -4.32 -7.57
N LEU A 104 -10.21 -4.27 -7.70
CA LEU A 104 -9.45 -5.24 -8.48
C LEU A 104 -9.57 -6.66 -7.92
N ARG A 105 -9.54 -6.83 -6.59
CA ARG A 105 -9.79 -8.12 -5.92
C ARG A 105 -11.13 -8.71 -6.32
N ILE A 106 -12.20 -7.90 -6.28
CA ILE A 106 -13.55 -8.35 -6.64
C ILE A 106 -13.62 -8.71 -8.13
N LYS A 107 -13.04 -7.88 -9.01
CA LYS A 107 -12.97 -8.16 -10.45
C LYS A 107 -12.25 -9.48 -10.74
N LEU A 108 -11.09 -9.70 -10.14
CA LEU A 108 -10.30 -10.90 -10.36
C LEU A 108 -10.99 -12.14 -9.80
N ALA A 109 -11.66 -12.02 -8.66
CA ALA A 109 -12.47 -13.09 -8.07
C ALA A 109 -13.68 -13.50 -8.92
N ASN A 110 -14.17 -12.61 -9.79
CA ASN A 110 -15.30 -12.80 -10.69
C ASN A 110 -14.86 -13.02 -12.16
N ASN A 111 -13.58 -13.35 -12.40
CA ASN A 111 -13.02 -13.56 -13.75
C ASN A 111 -13.23 -12.38 -14.71
N GLN A 112 -13.36 -11.16 -14.20
CA GLN A 112 -13.51 -9.97 -15.03
C GLN A 112 -12.16 -9.45 -15.55
N PRO A 113 -12.15 -8.64 -16.63
CA PRO A 113 -10.93 -8.03 -17.14
C PRO A 113 -10.18 -7.22 -16.07
N THR A 114 -8.89 -7.53 -15.91
CA THR A 114 -7.98 -6.89 -14.95
C THR A 114 -6.67 -6.46 -15.63
N PRO A 115 -5.94 -5.46 -15.08
CA PRO A 115 -4.65 -5.00 -15.61
C PRO A 115 -3.65 -6.14 -15.83
N LYS A 116 -2.78 -6.02 -16.83
CA LYS A 116 -1.76 -7.04 -17.18
C LYS A 116 -0.84 -7.34 -15.99
N GLY A 117 -0.19 -8.51 -15.98
CA GLY A 117 0.65 -8.95 -14.85
C GLY A 117 1.75 -7.94 -14.45
N TRP A 118 2.39 -7.29 -15.41
CA TRP A 118 3.37 -6.22 -15.13
C TRP A 118 2.72 -4.95 -14.55
N GLN A 119 1.51 -4.60 -14.99
CA GLN A 119 0.76 -3.46 -14.44
C GLN A 119 0.37 -3.72 -12.99
N LEU A 120 -0.05 -4.95 -12.65
CA LEU A 120 -0.33 -5.31 -11.26
C LEU A 120 0.91 -5.23 -10.36
N ARG A 121 2.11 -5.51 -10.90
CA ARG A 121 3.37 -5.33 -10.17
C ARG A 121 3.65 -3.85 -9.91
N LEU A 122 3.48 -2.98 -10.91
CA LEU A 122 3.62 -1.53 -10.69
C LEU A 122 2.60 -1.00 -9.68
N ILE A 123 1.35 -1.45 -9.79
CA ILE A 123 0.30 -1.12 -8.82
C ILE A 123 0.72 -1.56 -7.40
N ASN A 124 1.34 -2.74 -7.24
CA ASN A 124 1.82 -3.22 -5.95
C ASN A 124 2.92 -2.37 -5.31
N GLU A 125 3.66 -1.57 -6.10
CA GLU A 125 4.69 -0.66 -5.57
C GLU A 125 4.10 0.68 -5.08
N VAL A 126 2.93 1.09 -5.58
CA VAL A 126 2.23 2.33 -5.20
C VAL A 126 2.11 2.55 -3.68
N PRO A 127 1.77 1.54 -2.83
CA PRO A 127 1.67 1.72 -1.38
C PRO A 127 3.01 2.13 -0.75
N PHE A 128 4.15 1.71 -1.32
CA PHE A 128 5.46 2.09 -0.81
C PHE A 128 5.72 3.59 -0.96
N PHE A 129 5.33 4.17 -2.10
CA PHE A 129 5.41 5.61 -2.33
C PHE A 129 4.56 6.39 -1.32
N PHE A 130 3.33 5.94 -1.06
CA PHE A 130 2.47 6.54 -0.03
C PHE A 130 3.08 6.44 1.36
N LEU A 131 3.63 5.28 1.72
CA LEU A 131 4.27 5.06 3.02
C LEU A 131 5.40 6.07 3.24
N VAL A 132 6.31 6.18 2.26
CA VAL A 132 7.46 7.09 2.35
C VAL A 132 6.99 8.55 2.39
N ALA A 133 6.11 8.96 1.48
CA ALA A 133 5.58 10.32 1.47
C ALA A 133 4.93 10.70 2.81
N ILE A 134 4.07 9.84 3.35
CA ILE A 134 3.36 10.11 4.62
C ILE A 134 4.34 10.18 5.80
N ILE A 135 5.32 9.27 5.88
CA ILE A 135 6.33 9.28 6.95
C ILE A 135 7.15 10.57 6.87
N PHE A 136 7.69 10.92 5.71
CA PHE A 136 8.51 12.12 5.55
C PHE A 136 7.71 13.39 5.86
N THR A 137 6.46 13.51 5.43
CA THR A 137 5.59 14.64 5.77
C THR A 137 5.44 14.80 7.30
N VAL A 138 5.30 13.69 8.04
CA VAL A 138 5.14 13.72 9.51
C VAL A 138 6.43 14.12 10.22
N TYR A 139 7.58 13.56 9.81
CA TYR A 139 8.83 13.74 10.54
C TYR A 139 9.62 14.98 10.12
N MET A 140 9.59 15.34 8.83
CA MET A 140 10.30 16.52 8.32
C MET A 140 9.44 17.80 8.36
N LYS A 141 8.11 17.67 8.51
CA LYS A 141 7.14 18.77 8.56
C LYS A 141 7.23 19.76 7.38
N ASN A 142 7.78 19.36 6.23
CA ASN A 142 7.99 20.23 5.08
C ASN A 142 7.60 19.55 3.74
N LEU A 143 7.09 20.31 2.78
CA LEU A 143 6.57 19.84 1.48
C LEU A 143 7.71 19.36 0.57
N PHE A 144 8.82 20.10 0.54
CA PHE A 144 9.96 19.82 -0.33
C PHE A 144 10.68 18.52 0.03
N SER A 145 10.79 18.19 1.33
CA SER A 145 11.40 16.93 1.76
C SER A 145 10.57 15.70 1.36
N GLY A 146 9.24 15.83 1.28
CA GLY A 146 8.37 14.77 0.77
C GLY A 146 8.57 14.47 -0.72
N ILE A 147 8.79 15.50 -1.54
CA ILE A 147 9.05 15.37 -2.99
C ILE A 147 10.41 14.69 -3.22
N TRP A 148 11.46 15.11 -2.51
CA TRP A 148 12.78 14.47 -2.60
C TRP A 148 12.74 13.00 -2.16
N ALA A 149 11.98 12.67 -1.11
CA ALA A 149 11.79 11.28 -0.70
C ALA A 149 11.03 10.46 -1.76
N LEU A 150 10.01 11.03 -2.40
CA LEU A 150 9.30 10.43 -3.54
C LEU A 150 10.24 10.15 -4.73
N LEU A 151 11.16 11.07 -5.04
CA LEU A 151 12.15 10.92 -6.10
C LEU A 151 13.16 9.80 -5.79
N VAL A 152 13.66 9.72 -4.55
CA VAL A 152 14.58 8.65 -4.12
C VAL A 152 13.90 7.28 -4.22
N VAL A 153 12.63 7.19 -3.84
CA VAL A 153 11.86 5.95 -3.94
C VAL A 153 11.54 5.58 -5.39
N LEU A 154 11.22 6.56 -6.24
CA LEU A 154 11.02 6.34 -7.69
C LEU A 154 12.29 5.77 -8.32
N LEU A 155 13.44 6.36 -8.01
CA LEU A 155 14.74 5.86 -8.46
C LEU A 155 14.99 4.43 -7.97
N PHE A 156 14.64 4.11 -6.72
CA PHE A 156 14.83 2.77 -6.16
C PHE A 156 13.91 1.73 -6.81
N ALA A 157 12.61 2.03 -6.96
CA ALA A 157 11.64 1.15 -7.60
C ALA A 157 11.98 0.92 -9.09
N ILE A 158 12.38 1.97 -9.80
CA ILE A 158 12.88 1.87 -11.18
C ILE A 158 14.11 0.97 -11.22
N SER A 159 15.07 1.15 -10.31
CA SER A 159 16.29 0.35 -10.24
C SER A 159 16.01 -1.13 -10.03
N ILE A 160 15.09 -1.49 -9.12
CA ILE A 160 14.68 -2.89 -8.90
C ILE A 160 14.04 -3.47 -10.16
N THR A 161 13.15 -2.71 -10.81
CA THR A 161 12.44 -3.17 -12.00
C THR A 161 13.39 -3.34 -13.19
N LEU A 162 14.36 -2.44 -13.33
CA LEU A 162 15.45 -2.53 -14.31
C LEU A 162 16.31 -3.77 -14.02
N ALA A 163 16.73 -3.98 -12.78
CA ALA A 163 17.55 -5.12 -12.38
C ALA A 163 16.86 -6.46 -12.70
N ILE A 164 15.56 -6.59 -12.43
CA ILE A 164 14.78 -7.79 -12.77
C ILE A 164 14.69 -7.98 -14.28
N THR A 165 14.52 -6.90 -15.05
CA THR A 165 14.39 -6.98 -16.51
C THR A 165 15.73 -7.33 -17.17
N ILE A 166 16.83 -6.75 -16.68
CA ILE A 166 18.20 -7.04 -17.13
C ILE A 166 18.58 -8.48 -16.79
N SER A 167 18.33 -8.93 -15.55
CA SER A 167 18.59 -10.31 -15.13
C SER A 167 17.89 -11.33 -16.02
N LYS A 168 16.63 -11.07 -16.40
CA LYS A 168 15.89 -11.93 -17.34
C LYS A 168 16.44 -11.92 -18.76
N LYS A 169 17.05 -10.82 -19.21
CA LYS A 169 17.64 -10.70 -20.54
C LYS A 169 18.99 -11.42 -20.62
N LEU A 170 19.76 -11.41 -19.52
CA LEU A 170 21.06 -12.08 -19.41
C LEU A 170 20.94 -13.60 -19.23
N ASN A 171 19.89 -14.08 -18.55
CA ASN A 171 19.66 -15.51 -18.30
C ASN A 171 18.81 -16.22 -19.38
N LYS A 172 18.59 -15.62 -20.55
CA LYS A 172 17.98 -16.35 -21.67
C LYS A 172 19.01 -17.30 -22.27
N PRO A 173 18.76 -18.63 -22.32
CA PRO A 173 19.63 -19.53 -23.05
C PRO A 173 19.69 -19.10 -24.52
N LYS A 174 20.90 -19.10 -25.09
CA LYS A 174 21.14 -18.81 -26.51
C LYS A 174 20.44 -19.81 -27.41
#